data_AF-A0A2J8AAK8-F1
#
_entry.id   AF-A0A2J8AAK8-F1
#
_cell.length_a   1.000
_cell.length_b   1.000
_cell.length_c   1.000
_cell.angle_alpha   90.00
_cell.angle_beta   90.00
_cell.angle_gamma   90.00
#
_symmetry.space_group_name_H-M   'P 1'
#
loop_
_entity.id
_entity.type
_entity.pdbx_description
1 polymer ?
#
loop_
_entity_poly.entity_id
_entity_poly.type
_entity_poly.pdbx_seq_one_letter_code
_entity_poly.pdbx_strand_id
1 'polypeptide(L)'
;MASAVGQNALGIDANNFFTRGTAGQTDNVGKSMVQRHAEQMQLEKEQTALQKLGILLPQLGFFSRLLALRETKWDVDKALVILRRFVAENDLALKALQKKRKKVQRELEKQQEAPSASASSDSGAASSDSGGDGSDSDGGARKKRKHGAKDKGSKKKRGKDKEKRGKDKEKKQRAKDKDKAPAAKVLTHSENFGKHGIIRESDTYAKRDEFILWALEVKKTDVENLGKFDERDLFKDYMEDYNTGTLPHRKYYDLEAYERAKAAKAAAKGEKVGPKKKTTVNDEEARRQERAEERQKVAAERMVDAYRELKYTDKGQEMKQQEMLRAQMALAYKTGDVTLAHKMQARLKPDEPKPAYKK
;
A
#
# COMPACT_ATOMS: atom_id res chain seq x y z
N MET A 1 21.58 -51.73 17.15
CA MET A 1 20.53 -52.77 17.20
C MET A 1 19.58 -52.53 16.04
N ALA A 2 19.53 -53.47 15.10
CA ALA A 2 18.75 -53.38 13.87
C ALA A 2 17.25 -53.56 14.17
N SER A 3 16.39 -52.69 13.62
CA SER A 3 14.95 -52.94 13.54
C SER A 3 14.63 -53.46 12.14
N ALA A 4 14.17 -54.71 12.08
CA ALA A 4 13.79 -55.40 10.87
C ALA A 4 12.49 -54.81 10.30
N VAL A 5 12.56 -54.30 9.07
CA VAL A 5 11.39 -53.99 8.24
C VAL A 5 10.93 -55.31 7.63
N GLY A 6 9.72 -55.75 7.99
CA GLY A 6 9.13 -56.99 7.50
C GLY A 6 8.84 -56.90 6.00
N GLN A 7 9.66 -57.59 5.19
CA GLN A 7 9.36 -57.92 3.81
C GLN A 7 8.61 -59.26 3.79
N ASN A 8 7.38 -59.28 3.26
CA ASN A 8 6.69 -60.53 2.94
C ASN A 8 7.18 -61.07 1.58
N ALA A 9 7.12 -62.39 1.43
CA ALA A 9 7.75 -63.20 0.37
C ALA A 9 7.29 -62.95 -1.09
N LEU A 10 6.60 -61.84 -1.37
CA LEU A 10 6.20 -61.41 -2.72
C LEU A 10 6.71 -60.00 -3.09
N GLY A 11 7.51 -59.34 -2.23
CA GLY A 11 8.17 -58.07 -2.59
C GLY A 11 7.22 -56.89 -2.83
N ILE A 12 6.03 -56.90 -2.24
CA ILE A 12 5.05 -55.81 -2.35
C ILE A 12 5.04 -55.02 -1.04
N ASP A 13 5.54 -53.78 -1.10
CA ASP A 13 5.49 -52.83 0.00
C ASP A 13 4.02 -52.46 0.32
N ALA A 14 3.60 -52.69 1.56
CA ALA A 14 2.24 -52.41 2.04
C ALA A 14 1.84 -50.92 1.97
N ASN A 15 2.77 -50.01 1.72
CA ASN A 15 2.53 -48.57 1.61
C ASN A 15 2.14 -48.11 0.20
N ASN A 16 2.15 -48.98 -0.82
CA ASN A 16 1.93 -48.59 -2.22
C ASN A 16 0.52 -48.85 -2.77
N PHE A 17 -0.46 -49.20 -1.93
CA PHE A 17 -1.75 -49.69 -2.45
C PHE A 17 -2.80 -48.64 -2.82
N PHE A 18 -2.58 -47.32 -2.63
CA PHE A 18 -3.63 -46.32 -2.91
C PHE A 18 -3.20 -44.97 -3.50
N THR A 19 -2.05 -44.87 -4.17
CA THR A 19 -1.73 -43.68 -4.99
C THR A 19 -1.49 -44.07 -6.44
N ARG A 20 -2.52 -43.93 -7.28
CA ARG A 20 -2.35 -43.89 -8.74
C ARG A 20 -1.69 -42.56 -9.12
N GLY A 21 -0.38 -42.49 -8.95
CA GLY A 21 0.44 -41.34 -9.33
C GLY A 21 1.86 -41.56 -8.84
N THR A 22 2.83 -41.56 -9.75
CA THR A 22 4.24 -41.60 -9.38
C THR A 22 4.62 -40.30 -8.68
N ALA A 23 5.53 -40.40 -7.69
CA ALA A 23 6.01 -39.24 -6.94
C ALA A 23 6.63 -38.20 -7.90
N GLY A 24 5.94 -37.07 -8.07
CA GLY A 24 6.38 -35.95 -8.93
C GLY A 24 5.50 -35.65 -10.14
N GLN A 25 4.45 -36.42 -10.40
CA GLN A 25 3.48 -36.10 -11.44
C GLN A 25 2.43 -35.12 -10.90
N THR A 26 2.23 -33.98 -11.56
CA THR A 26 1.15 -33.05 -11.18
C THR A 26 -0.19 -33.72 -11.48
N ASP A 27 -1.01 -33.91 -10.45
CA ASP A 27 -2.36 -34.45 -10.61
C ASP A 27 -3.15 -33.59 -11.61
N ASN A 28 -3.41 -34.15 -12.80
CA ASN A 28 -4.28 -33.53 -13.81
C ASN A 28 -5.76 -33.62 -13.43
N VAL A 29 -6.06 -34.24 -12.28
CA VAL A 29 -7.39 -34.27 -11.68
C VAL A 29 -7.58 -32.90 -11.05
N GLY A 30 -8.36 -32.03 -11.71
CA GLY A 30 -8.68 -30.71 -11.18
C GLY A 30 -9.16 -30.77 -9.72
N LYS A 31 -9.06 -29.65 -9.01
CA LYS A 31 -9.34 -29.52 -7.56
C LYS A 31 -10.44 -30.47 -7.08
N SER A 32 -10.12 -31.29 -6.08
CA SER A 32 -11.05 -32.24 -5.45
C SER A 32 -12.33 -31.52 -4.99
N MET A 33 -13.48 -32.20 -4.99
CA MET A 33 -14.75 -31.61 -4.52
C MET A 33 -14.61 -31.06 -3.08
N VAL A 34 -13.86 -31.75 -2.22
CA VAL A 34 -13.55 -31.31 -0.85
C VAL A 34 -12.72 -30.02 -0.86
N GLN A 35 -11.73 -29.93 -1.76
CA GLN A 35 -10.93 -28.71 -1.92
C GLN A 35 -11.79 -27.54 -2.43
N ARG A 36 -12.68 -27.78 -3.40
CA ARG A 36 -13.60 -26.75 -3.90
C ARG A 36 -14.53 -26.24 -2.79
N HIS A 37 -15.08 -27.14 -1.99
CA HIS A 37 -15.93 -26.76 -0.86
C HIS A 37 -15.14 -26.00 0.22
N ALA A 38 -13.91 -26.43 0.54
CA ALA A 38 -13.04 -25.72 1.47
C ALA A 38 -12.68 -24.31 0.96
N GLU A 39 -12.38 -24.17 -0.34
CA GLU A 39 -12.15 -22.88 -0.98
C GLU A 39 -13.39 -21.99 -0.98
N GLN A 40 -14.57 -22.56 -1.24
CA GLN A 40 -15.83 -21.81 -1.19
C GLN A 40 -16.11 -21.30 0.22
N MET A 41 -15.95 -22.14 1.26
CA MET A 41 -16.08 -21.74 2.66
C MET A 41 -15.07 -20.64 3.03
N GLN A 42 -13.86 -20.69 2.49
CA GLN A 42 -12.86 -19.63 2.67
C GLN A 42 -13.32 -18.34 2.00
N LEU A 43 -13.72 -18.36 0.72
CA LEU A 43 -14.21 -17.17 0.02
C LEU A 43 -15.42 -16.52 0.72
N GLU A 44 -16.35 -17.33 1.22
CA GLU A 44 -17.49 -16.83 2.00
C GLU A 44 -17.02 -16.19 3.32
N LYS A 45 -16.04 -16.79 4.01
CA LYS A 45 -15.40 -16.19 5.20
C LYS A 45 -14.71 -14.87 4.87
N GLU A 46 -14.00 -14.80 3.74
CA GLU A 46 -13.32 -13.59 3.29
C GLU A 46 -14.31 -12.47 2.95
N GLN A 47 -15.39 -12.80 2.24
CA GLN A 47 -16.45 -11.88 1.88
C GLN A 47 -17.19 -11.37 3.11
N THR A 48 -17.56 -12.24 4.05
CA THR A 48 -18.23 -11.87 5.30
C THR A 48 -17.33 -10.98 6.17
N ALA A 49 -16.02 -11.26 6.26
CA ALA A 49 -15.06 -10.42 6.95
C ALA A 49 -14.96 -9.02 6.31
N LEU A 50 -14.91 -8.94 4.98
CA LEU A 50 -14.90 -7.67 4.24
C LEU A 50 -16.18 -6.87 4.42
N GLN A 51 -17.35 -7.52 4.37
CA GLN A 51 -18.64 -6.89 4.61
C GLN A 51 -18.73 -6.36 6.05
N LYS A 52 -18.29 -7.14 7.04
CA LYS A 52 -18.27 -6.72 8.46
C LYS A 52 -17.37 -5.50 8.68
N LEU A 53 -16.14 -5.51 8.16
CA LEU A 53 -15.29 -4.31 8.19
C LEU A 53 -15.88 -3.15 7.39
N GLY A 54 -16.63 -3.47 6.34
CA GLY A 54 -17.40 -2.54 5.53
C GLY A 54 -18.35 -1.67 6.35
N ILE A 55 -19.13 -2.35 7.19
CA ILE A 55 -20.14 -1.75 8.07
C ILE A 55 -19.47 -1.00 9.24
N LEU A 56 -18.41 -1.57 9.82
CA LEU A 56 -17.73 -0.99 10.98
C LEU A 56 -16.88 0.25 10.65
N LEU A 57 -16.30 0.29 9.45
CA LEU A 57 -15.42 1.37 8.99
C LEU A 57 -15.80 1.78 7.55
N PRO A 58 -16.94 2.48 7.37
CA PRO A 58 -17.41 2.93 6.05
C PRO A 58 -16.52 4.04 5.45
N GLN A 59 -15.84 4.82 6.29
CA GLN A 59 -14.93 5.88 5.88
C GLN A 59 -13.68 5.37 5.15
N LEU A 60 -13.33 4.10 5.35
CA LEU A 60 -12.13 3.50 4.79
C LEU A 60 -12.45 2.76 3.49
N GLY A 61 -11.59 2.93 2.48
CA GLY A 61 -11.78 2.31 1.17
C GLY A 61 -11.68 0.78 1.19
N PHE A 62 -12.21 0.14 0.15
CA PHE A 62 -12.15 -1.32 -0.03
C PHE A 62 -10.72 -1.87 0.09
N PHE A 63 -9.77 -1.25 -0.62
CA PHE A 63 -8.37 -1.70 -0.64
C PHE A 63 -7.70 -1.67 0.72
N SER A 64 -7.94 -0.64 1.54
CA SER A 64 -7.36 -0.54 2.88
C SER A 64 -7.87 -1.65 3.80
N ARG A 65 -9.17 -1.97 3.71
CA ARG A 65 -9.78 -3.07 4.47
C ARG A 65 -9.25 -4.44 4.03
N LEU A 66 -9.09 -4.63 2.71
CA LEU A 66 -8.55 -5.86 2.15
C LEU A 66 -7.08 -6.08 2.53
N LEU A 67 -6.26 -5.02 2.49
CA LEU A 67 -4.85 -5.09 2.86
C LEU A 67 -4.68 -5.50 4.33
N ALA A 68 -5.46 -4.87 5.23
CA ALA A 68 -5.43 -5.21 6.65
C ALA A 68 -5.87 -6.65 6.92
N LEU A 69 -6.92 -7.15 6.26
CA LEU A 69 -7.35 -8.55 6.40
C LEU A 69 -6.30 -9.54 5.87
N ARG A 70 -5.60 -9.21 4.79
CA ARG A 70 -4.54 -10.06 4.25
C ARG A 70 -3.37 -10.18 5.25
N GLU A 71 -2.99 -9.08 5.88
CA GLU A 71 -1.91 -9.07 6.88
C GLU A 71 -2.30 -9.82 8.16
N THR A 72 -3.56 -9.75 8.57
CA THR A 72 -4.05 -10.42 9.78
C THR A 72 -4.57 -11.83 9.56
N LYS A 73 -4.32 -12.42 8.38
CA LYS A 73 -4.80 -13.78 8.01
C LYS A 73 -6.32 -13.92 8.18
N TRP A 74 -7.06 -12.90 7.77
CA TRP A 74 -8.52 -12.82 7.82
C TRP A 74 -9.12 -12.83 9.24
N ASP A 75 -8.35 -12.36 10.21
CA ASP A 75 -8.81 -12.07 11.57
C ASP A 75 -9.39 -10.64 11.62
N VAL A 76 -10.70 -10.55 11.85
CA VAL A 76 -11.45 -9.29 11.81
C VAL A 76 -11.05 -8.36 12.95
N ASP A 77 -10.83 -8.90 14.16
CA ASP A 77 -10.60 -8.07 15.34
C ASP A 77 -9.20 -7.47 15.32
N LYS A 78 -8.21 -8.27 14.90
CA LYS A 78 -6.85 -7.76 14.65
C LYS A 78 -6.84 -6.73 13.51
N ALA A 79 -7.58 -6.97 12.43
CA ALA A 79 -7.69 -6.00 11.33
C ALA A 79 -8.31 -4.68 11.81
N LEU A 80 -9.33 -4.74 12.68
CA LEU A 80 -9.93 -3.54 13.27
C LEU A 80 -8.93 -2.73 14.10
N VAL A 81 -8.06 -3.36 14.88
CA VAL A 81 -7.04 -2.65 15.67
C VAL A 81 -6.08 -1.89 14.76
N ILE A 82 -5.56 -2.55 13.72
CA ILE A 82 -4.65 -1.94 12.74
C ILE A 82 -5.34 -0.78 12.02
N LEU A 83 -6.58 -1.00 11.56
CA LEU A 83 -7.33 0.01 10.83
C LEU A 83 -7.73 1.20 11.70
N ARG A 84 -8.10 0.97 12.97
CA ARG A 84 -8.40 2.06 13.91
C ARG A 84 -7.18 2.91 14.20
N ARG A 85 -6.01 2.30 14.37
CA ARG A 85 -4.74 3.01 14.51
C ARG A 85 -4.44 3.84 13.25
N PHE A 86 -4.56 3.23 12.07
CA PHE A 86 -4.35 3.92 10.79
C PHE A 86 -5.30 5.11 10.62
N VAL A 87 -6.59 4.94 10.97
CA VAL A 87 -7.57 6.03 10.92
C VAL A 87 -7.21 7.13 11.90
N ALA A 88 -6.83 6.81 13.14
CA ALA A 88 -6.44 7.81 14.14
C ALA A 88 -5.22 8.63 13.68
N GLU A 89 -4.21 7.98 13.10
CA GLU A 89 -3.00 8.64 12.60
C GLU A 89 -3.29 9.50 11.35
N ASN A 90 -4.25 9.11 10.51
CA ASN A 90 -4.53 9.75 9.23
C ASN A 90 -5.85 10.53 9.17
N ASP A 91 -6.56 10.72 10.29
CA ASP A 91 -7.93 11.26 10.31
C ASP A 91 -8.03 12.66 9.65
N LEU A 92 -7.05 13.53 9.93
CA LEU A 92 -6.98 14.86 9.32
C LEU A 92 -6.75 14.79 7.80
N ALA A 93 -5.89 13.88 7.34
CA ALA A 93 -5.60 13.69 5.93
C ALA A 93 -6.80 13.08 5.18
N LEU A 94 -7.49 12.11 5.80
CA LEU A 94 -8.71 11.49 5.28
C LEU A 94 -9.85 12.51 5.15
N LYS A 95 -10.07 13.36 6.17
CA LYS A 95 -11.04 14.46 6.13
C LYS A 95 -10.72 15.48 5.03
N ALA A 96 -9.43 15.81 4.84
CA ALA A 96 -9.01 16.70 3.76
C ALA A 96 -9.25 16.09 2.37
N LEU A 97 -8.96 14.79 2.19
CA LEU A 97 -9.24 14.05 0.96
C LEU A 97 -10.74 13.97 0.66
N GLN A 98 -11.58 13.72 1.66
CA GLN A 98 -13.03 13.70 1.51
C GLN A 98 -13.58 15.07 1.06
N LYS A 99 -13.09 16.17 1.66
CA LYS A 99 -13.44 17.54 1.21
C LYS A 99 -13.03 17.79 -0.24
N LYS A 100 -11.82 17.38 -0.63
CA LYS A 100 -11.35 17.47 -2.03
C LYS A 100 -12.24 16.66 -2.98
N ARG A 101 -12.56 15.41 -2.64
CA ARG A 101 -13.44 14.54 -3.44
C ARG A 101 -14.82 15.16 -3.62
N LYS A 102 -15.44 15.70 -2.55
CA LYS A 102 -16.74 16.37 -2.62
C LYS A 102 -16.69 17.64 -3.48
N LYS A 103 -15.58 18.39 -3.44
CA LYS A 103 -15.36 19.54 -4.31
C LYS A 103 -15.26 19.13 -5.79
N VAL A 104 -14.45 18.12 -6.09
CA VAL A 104 -14.29 17.58 -7.45
C VAL A 104 -15.63 17.06 -7.98
N GLN A 105 -16.40 16.34 -7.16
CA GLN A 105 -17.71 15.82 -7.56
C GLN A 105 -18.70 16.94 -7.91
N ARG A 106 -18.73 18.02 -7.12
CA ARG A 106 -19.52 19.23 -7.43
C ARG A 106 -19.05 19.95 -8.69
N GLU A 107 -17.74 20.00 -8.93
CA GLU A 107 -17.20 20.58 -10.17
C GLU A 107 -17.58 19.74 -11.39
N LEU A 108 -17.60 18.41 -11.26
CA LEU A 108 -18.00 17.48 -12.32
C LEU A 108 -19.51 17.59 -12.61
N GLU A 109 -20.33 17.66 -11.58
CA GLU A 109 -21.78 17.87 -11.68
C GLU A 109 -22.09 19.22 -12.34
N LYS A 110 -21.38 20.29 -11.94
CA LYS A 110 -21.50 21.60 -12.57
C LYS A 110 -21.02 21.65 -14.03
N GLN A 111 -20.06 20.80 -14.41
CA GLN A 111 -19.64 20.64 -15.81
C GLN A 111 -20.66 19.84 -16.63
N GLN A 112 -21.39 18.92 -16.00
CA GLN A 112 -22.49 18.17 -16.62
C GLN A 112 -23.78 19.00 -16.73
N GLU A 113 -24.00 19.95 -15.82
CA GLU A 113 -25.12 20.91 -15.84
C GLU A 113 -24.86 22.16 -16.68
N ALA A 114 -23.70 22.29 -17.35
CA ALA A 114 -23.50 23.38 -18.31
C ALA A 114 -24.44 23.16 -19.52
N PRO A 115 -25.48 23.99 -19.70
CA PRO A 115 -26.47 23.75 -20.72
C PRO A 115 -25.87 24.08 -22.09
N SER A 116 -26.09 23.19 -23.04
CA SER A 116 -26.13 23.56 -24.45
C SER A 116 -27.00 24.80 -24.60
N ALA A 117 -26.38 25.90 -25.03
CA ALA A 117 -27.09 27.08 -25.48
C ALA A 117 -27.95 26.70 -26.70
N SER A 118 -29.22 26.38 -26.45
CA SER A 118 -30.28 26.42 -27.46
C SER A 118 -31.49 27.05 -26.83
N ALA A 119 -31.82 28.23 -27.36
CA ALA A 119 -32.93 29.08 -26.97
C ALA A 119 -34.27 28.33 -26.91
N SER A 120 -35.05 28.56 -25.85
CA SER A 120 -36.51 28.65 -25.94
C SER A 120 -37.09 29.30 -24.69
N SER A 121 -38.18 30.00 -24.93
CA SER A 121 -38.85 31.02 -24.12
C SER A 121 -39.80 30.46 -23.06
N ASP A 122 -40.00 31.29 -22.02
CA ASP A 122 -41.27 31.59 -21.35
C ASP A 122 -42.13 30.46 -20.74
N SER A 123 -42.30 30.52 -19.41
CA SER A 123 -43.61 30.70 -18.75
C SER A 123 -43.51 30.40 -17.25
N GLY A 124 -44.10 31.27 -16.42
CA GLY A 124 -44.05 31.19 -14.96
C GLY A 124 -45.25 30.51 -14.29
N ALA A 125 -45.10 30.22 -12.99
CA ALA A 125 -46.10 30.17 -11.89
C ALA A 125 -45.45 29.40 -10.72
N ALA A 126 -45.12 30.01 -9.58
CA ALA A 126 -45.96 30.41 -8.44
C ALA A 126 -46.32 29.26 -7.47
N SER A 127 -45.73 29.29 -6.25
CA SER A 127 -46.30 28.94 -4.91
C SER A 127 -45.16 28.79 -3.89
N SER A 128 -44.88 29.78 -3.02
CA SER A 128 -45.30 29.93 -1.60
C SER A 128 -44.74 28.85 -0.64
N ASP A 129 -43.76 29.18 0.22
CA ASP A 129 -43.91 29.58 1.66
C ASP A 129 -43.57 28.36 2.56
N SER A 130 -42.89 28.36 3.72
CA SER A 130 -42.37 29.31 4.72
C SER A 130 -41.16 28.63 5.43
N GLY A 131 -40.28 29.23 6.24
CA GLY A 131 -40.29 30.51 6.95
C GLY A 131 -38.90 30.86 7.56
N GLY A 132 -38.85 32.07 8.16
CA GLY A 132 -37.70 32.71 8.83
C GLY A 132 -37.30 32.07 10.18
N ASP A 133 -36.41 32.62 11.01
CA ASP A 133 -35.94 33.99 11.25
C ASP A 133 -34.43 33.99 11.62
N GLY A 134 -33.66 35.07 11.86
CA GLY A 134 -33.91 36.51 12.00
C GLY A 134 -32.79 37.15 12.85
N SER A 135 -32.46 38.43 12.54
CA SER A 135 -31.87 39.47 13.45
C SER A 135 -30.35 39.41 13.75
N ASP A 136 -29.56 40.50 13.78
CA ASP A 136 -29.72 41.96 13.57
C ASP A 136 -28.31 42.55 13.26
N SER A 137 -28.12 43.40 12.24
CA SER A 137 -28.15 44.89 12.20
C SER A 137 -27.26 45.63 13.22
N ASP A 138 -26.27 46.38 12.71
CA ASP A 138 -26.02 47.84 12.91
C ASP A 138 -24.68 48.16 12.20
N GLY A 139 -24.53 49.08 11.25
CA GLY A 139 -24.85 50.50 11.30
C GLY A 139 -23.52 51.28 11.34
N GLY A 140 -23.21 52.08 10.30
CA GLY A 140 -22.03 52.97 10.39
C GLY A 140 -21.38 53.41 9.08
N ALA A 141 -21.95 54.45 8.47
CA ALA A 141 -21.40 55.18 7.33
C ALA A 141 -20.01 55.79 7.59
N ARG A 142 -19.15 55.88 6.54
CA ARG A 142 -18.19 57.01 6.34
C ARG A 142 -17.52 57.03 4.95
N LYS A 143 -18.05 57.93 4.11
CA LYS A 143 -17.36 59.03 3.39
C LYS A 143 -16.03 58.76 2.62
N LYS A 144 -16.12 59.00 1.30
CA LYS A 144 -15.16 59.73 0.43
C LYS A 144 -13.72 59.18 0.26
N ARG A 145 -13.34 58.79 -0.96
CA ARG A 145 -12.68 59.67 -1.97
C ARG A 145 -12.23 58.93 -3.24
N LYS A 146 -12.38 59.63 -4.36
CA LYS A 146 -11.93 59.36 -5.72
C LYS A 146 -10.41 59.68 -5.86
N HIS A 147 -9.80 59.25 -6.98
CA HIS A 147 -8.38 59.33 -7.43
C HIS A 147 -7.61 58.01 -7.20
N GLY A 148 -6.86 57.45 -8.14
CA GLY A 148 -6.43 57.84 -9.48
C GLY A 148 -5.49 56.75 -9.99
N ALA A 149 -5.41 56.60 -11.32
CA ALA A 149 -4.59 55.62 -12.02
C ALA A 149 -3.06 55.86 -11.90
N LYS A 150 -2.27 54.83 -12.30
CA LYS A 150 -0.79 54.67 -12.31
C LYS A 150 -0.21 54.25 -10.94
N ASP A 151 0.67 53.26 -10.81
CA ASP A 151 1.82 52.94 -11.66
C ASP A 151 2.27 51.47 -11.41
N LYS A 152 2.34 50.64 -12.47
CA LYS A 152 2.90 49.27 -12.44
C LYS A 152 4.35 49.35 -12.94
N GLY A 153 5.32 49.59 -12.05
CA GLY A 153 6.69 49.74 -12.55
C GLY A 153 7.85 49.91 -11.57
N SER A 154 7.87 49.33 -10.35
CA SER A 154 9.10 49.45 -9.53
C SER A 154 9.45 48.33 -8.55
N LYS A 155 8.76 47.17 -8.57
CA LYS A 155 9.01 46.11 -7.56
C LYS A 155 10.12 45.10 -7.90
N LYS A 156 10.79 45.20 -9.06
CA LYS A 156 11.76 44.18 -9.53
C LYS A 156 13.23 44.44 -9.19
N LYS A 157 13.61 45.62 -8.67
CA LYS A 157 15.02 45.95 -8.36
C LYS A 157 15.44 45.70 -6.90
N ARG A 158 14.51 45.48 -5.97
CA ARG A 158 14.83 45.36 -4.52
C ARG A 158 15.20 43.94 -4.05
N GLY A 159 15.03 42.92 -4.90
CA GLY A 159 15.36 41.53 -4.58
C GLY A 159 16.85 41.17 -4.74
N LYS A 160 17.56 41.82 -5.67
CA LYS A 160 18.92 41.40 -6.07
C LYS A 160 20.03 41.83 -5.09
N ASP A 161 19.78 42.85 -4.27
CA ASP A 161 20.74 43.30 -3.24
C ASP A 161 20.69 42.49 -1.94
N LYS A 162 19.55 41.89 -1.62
CA LYS A 162 19.41 41.08 -0.39
C LYS A 162 20.10 39.72 -0.51
N GLU A 163 20.23 39.21 -1.74
CA GLU A 163 20.85 37.91 -2.05
C GLU A 163 22.39 37.96 -2.04
N LYS A 164 22.99 39.07 -2.50
CA LYS A 164 24.47 39.24 -2.44
C LYS A 164 24.99 39.37 -1.01
N ARG A 165 24.23 40.01 -0.10
CA ARG A 165 24.64 40.22 1.29
C ARG A 165 24.57 38.95 2.15
N GLY A 166 23.75 37.97 1.76
CA GLY A 166 23.67 36.66 2.42
C GLY A 166 24.90 35.78 2.11
N LYS A 167 25.36 35.80 0.86
CA LYS A 167 26.46 34.94 0.38
C LYS A 167 27.81 35.31 1.00
N ASP A 168 28.05 36.59 1.31
CA ASP A 168 29.28 37.03 1.99
C ASP A 168 29.33 36.67 3.48
N LYS A 169 28.18 36.61 4.18
CA LYS A 169 28.14 36.18 5.58
C LYS A 169 28.45 34.69 5.73
N GLU A 170 27.97 33.86 4.81
CA GLU A 170 28.20 32.42 4.82
C GLU A 170 29.67 32.07 4.51
N LYS A 171 30.31 32.81 3.59
CA LYS A 171 31.73 32.60 3.25
C LYS A 171 32.67 33.01 4.40
N LYS A 172 32.30 34.03 5.20
CA LYS A 172 33.06 34.47 6.39
C LYS A 172 32.94 33.49 7.57
N GLN A 173 31.81 32.79 7.70
CA GLN A 173 31.67 31.73 8.72
C GLN A 173 32.47 30.47 8.36
N ARG A 174 32.45 30.03 7.09
CA ARG A 174 33.27 28.89 6.64
C ARG A 174 34.78 29.10 6.72
N ALA A 175 35.26 30.34 6.68
CA ALA A 175 36.68 30.65 6.89
C ALA A 175 37.07 30.52 8.38
N LYS A 176 36.20 30.92 9.30
CA LYS A 176 36.45 30.80 10.75
C LYS A 176 36.48 29.36 11.26
N ASP A 177 35.77 28.45 10.61
CA ASP A 177 35.78 27.02 10.97
C ASP A 177 36.98 26.25 10.41
N LYS A 178 37.72 26.83 9.44
CA LYS A 178 38.90 26.17 8.84
C LYS A 178 40.23 26.49 9.55
N ASP A 179 40.27 27.52 10.40
CA ASP A 179 41.49 27.93 11.13
C ASP A 179 41.61 27.35 12.55
N LYS A 180 40.69 26.47 12.97
CA LYS A 180 40.85 25.71 14.22
C LYS A 180 41.52 24.36 13.95
N ALA A 181 42.85 24.37 13.93
CA ALA A 181 43.68 23.17 13.98
C ALA A 181 43.38 22.35 15.26
N PRO A 182 43.55 21.02 15.23
CA PRO A 182 43.22 20.16 16.36
C PRO A 182 44.30 20.28 17.44
N ALA A 183 44.05 21.12 18.44
CA ALA A 183 44.82 21.08 19.68
C ALA A 183 44.53 19.74 20.39
N ALA A 184 45.58 18.97 20.66
CA ALA A 184 45.53 17.77 21.48
C ALA A 184 44.87 18.10 22.83
N LYS A 185 43.63 17.64 23.03
CA LYS A 185 42.87 17.87 24.25
C LYS A 185 43.16 16.76 25.25
N VAL A 186 43.83 17.15 26.32
CA VAL A 186 43.92 16.43 27.58
C VAL A 186 42.50 16.18 28.09
N LEU A 187 42.16 14.91 28.31
CA LEU A 187 40.86 14.46 28.83
C LEU A 187 40.63 15.06 30.22
N THR A 188 39.75 16.06 30.29
CA THR A 188 39.07 16.43 31.53
C THR A 188 37.67 15.83 31.47
N HIS A 189 37.18 15.25 32.57
CA HIS A 189 35.88 14.56 32.68
C HIS A 189 34.63 15.39 32.30
N SER A 190 34.79 16.65 31.86
CA SER A 190 33.71 17.57 31.51
C SER A 190 33.30 17.54 30.03
N GLU A 191 34.17 17.10 29.10
CA GLU A 191 33.86 17.21 27.67
C GLU A 191 32.94 16.09 27.14
N ASN A 192 32.91 14.95 27.83
CA ASN A 192 32.07 13.82 27.41
C ASN A 192 30.65 13.90 27.95
N PHE A 193 30.42 14.73 28.99
CA PHE A 193 29.11 14.86 29.59
C PHE A 193 28.12 15.47 28.58
N GLY A 194 27.00 14.79 28.34
CA GLY A 194 25.98 15.22 27.40
C GLY A 194 26.34 15.11 25.92
N LYS A 195 27.44 14.43 25.56
CA LYS A 195 27.88 14.23 24.15
C LYS A 195 26.81 13.55 23.28
N HIS A 196 26.03 12.65 23.87
CA HIS A 196 24.96 11.92 23.20
C HIS A 196 23.56 12.46 23.53
N GLY A 197 23.49 13.60 24.23
CA GLY A 197 22.28 14.09 24.88
C GLY A 197 22.31 13.80 26.39
N ILE A 198 21.36 14.39 27.11
CA ILE A 198 21.19 14.17 28.55
C ILE A 198 19.82 13.55 28.76
N ILE A 199 19.79 12.36 29.34
CA ILE A 199 18.59 11.58 29.68
C ILE A 199 18.22 11.87 31.13
N ARG A 200 16.92 11.92 31.40
CA ARG A 200 16.33 11.97 32.75
C ARG A 200 15.46 10.75 33.01
N GLU A 201 15.04 10.54 34.26
CA GLU A 201 14.08 9.49 34.63
C GLU A 201 12.74 9.57 33.85
N SER A 202 12.37 10.73 33.31
CA SER A 202 11.17 10.85 32.46
C SER A 202 11.30 10.13 31.12
N ASP A 203 12.53 9.91 30.66
CA ASP A 203 12.83 9.42 29.32
C ASP A 203 12.95 7.89 29.28
N THR A 204 12.59 7.19 30.37
CA THR A 204 12.63 5.72 30.46
C THR A 204 11.92 5.04 29.31
N TYR A 205 10.79 5.57 28.84
CA TYR A 205 10.06 5.00 27.71
C TYR A 205 10.71 5.28 26.36
N ALA A 206 11.32 6.45 26.16
CA ALA A 206 11.94 6.82 24.89
C ALA A 206 13.26 6.07 24.66
N LYS A 207 13.93 5.69 25.74
CA LYS A 207 15.23 5.01 25.73
C LYS A 207 15.17 3.56 26.22
N ARG A 208 13.95 2.99 26.23
CA ARG A 208 13.68 1.66 26.77
C ARG A 208 14.42 0.57 26.01
N ASP A 209 14.42 0.66 24.68
CA ASP A 209 15.02 -0.36 23.83
C ASP A 209 16.55 -0.39 24.00
N GLU A 210 17.20 0.78 24.08
CA GLU A 210 18.64 0.89 24.35
C GLU A 210 19.01 0.44 25.76
N PHE A 211 18.17 0.77 26.74
CA PHE A 211 18.33 0.35 28.14
C PHE A 211 18.23 -1.17 28.29
N ILE A 212 17.21 -1.80 27.67
CA ILE A 212 17.05 -3.26 27.71
C ILE A 212 18.26 -3.95 27.10
N LEU A 213 18.74 -3.47 25.95
CA LEU A 213 19.92 -4.05 25.30
C LEU A 213 21.18 -3.90 26.17
N TRP A 214 21.37 -2.74 26.79
CA TRP A 214 22.49 -2.51 27.72
C TRP A 214 22.40 -3.40 28.96
N ALA A 215 21.22 -3.52 29.58
CA ALA A 215 21.03 -4.35 30.75
C ALA A 215 21.32 -5.83 30.43
N LEU A 216 20.87 -6.30 29.28
CA LEU A 216 21.08 -7.67 28.83
C LEU A 216 22.55 -7.95 28.50
N GLU A 217 23.24 -7.07 27.77
CA GLU A 217 24.60 -7.34 27.30
C GLU A 217 25.69 -6.95 28.32
N VAL A 218 25.51 -5.86 29.06
CA VAL A 218 26.51 -5.33 30.00
C VAL A 218 26.26 -5.84 31.41
N LYS A 219 25.04 -5.66 31.94
CA LYS A 219 24.69 -6.09 33.31
C LYS A 219 24.25 -7.56 33.37
N LYS A 220 24.01 -8.22 32.22
CA LYS A 220 23.54 -9.61 32.10
C LYS A 220 22.25 -9.88 32.88
N THR A 221 21.42 -8.85 33.01
CA THR A 221 20.13 -8.92 33.70
C THR A 221 19.01 -8.77 32.68
N ASP A 222 18.00 -9.64 32.78
CA ASP A 222 16.80 -9.55 31.96
C ASP A 222 15.81 -8.60 32.63
N VAL A 223 15.58 -7.45 31.99
CA VAL A 223 14.69 -6.39 32.51
C VAL A 223 13.25 -6.87 32.63
N GLU A 224 12.82 -7.84 31.81
CA GLU A 224 11.45 -8.37 31.86
C GLU A 224 11.19 -9.21 33.11
N ASN A 225 12.25 -9.78 33.70
CA ASN A 225 12.16 -10.65 34.86
C ASN A 225 12.38 -9.90 36.19
N LEU A 226 12.56 -8.57 36.14
CA LEU A 226 12.84 -7.71 37.30
C LEU A 226 11.59 -6.98 37.80
N GLY A 227 11.58 -6.66 39.10
CA GLY A 227 10.55 -5.81 39.68
C GLY A 227 10.62 -4.37 39.16
N LYS A 228 9.49 -3.66 39.16
CA LYS A 228 9.43 -2.26 38.69
C LYS A 228 10.36 -1.31 39.45
N PHE A 229 10.70 -1.63 40.70
CA PHE A 229 11.67 -0.86 41.49
C PHE A 229 13.10 -1.11 41.01
N ASP A 230 13.49 -2.38 40.88
CA ASP A 230 14.82 -2.77 40.41
C ASP A 230 15.08 -2.24 38.99
N GLU A 231 14.05 -2.24 38.13
CA GLU A 231 14.13 -1.63 36.80
C GLU A 231 14.48 -0.14 36.87
N ARG A 232 13.85 0.61 37.78
CA ARG A 232 14.12 2.06 37.93
C ARG A 232 15.52 2.33 38.46
N ASP A 233 16.02 1.50 39.36
CA ASP A 233 17.39 1.66 39.90
C ASP A 233 18.44 1.29 38.84
N LEU A 234 18.23 0.22 38.07
CA LEU A 234 19.07 -0.07 36.89
C LEU A 234 19.02 1.03 35.83
N PHE A 235 17.87 1.67 35.67
CA PHE A 235 17.75 2.79 34.74
C PHE A 235 18.53 4.02 35.21
N LYS A 236 18.68 4.24 36.53
CA LYS A 236 19.54 5.31 37.06
C LYS A 236 21.01 5.06 36.74
N ASP A 237 21.51 3.83 36.93
CA ASP A 237 22.86 3.44 36.52
C ASP A 237 23.08 3.70 35.02
N TYR A 238 22.12 3.28 34.18
CA TYR A 238 22.17 3.52 32.74
C TYR A 238 22.17 5.01 32.39
N MET A 239 21.36 5.80 33.09
CA MET A 239 21.28 7.26 32.90
C MET A 239 22.62 7.93 33.23
N GLU A 240 23.27 7.53 34.32
CA GLU A 240 24.60 8.03 34.69
C GLU A 240 25.63 7.71 33.61
N ASP A 241 25.68 6.45 33.17
CA ASP A 241 26.63 6.01 32.14
C ASP A 241 26.36 6.66 30.76
N TYR A 242 25.08 6.87 30.41
CA TYR A 242 24.70 7.55 29.19
C TYR A 242 25.12 9.02 29.22
N ASN A 243 24.81 9.71 30.32
CA ASN A 243 25.06 11.15 30.45
C ASN A 243 26.55 11.43 30.52
N THR A 244 27.34 10.56 31.14
CA THR A 244 28.80 10.68 31.22
C THR A 244 29.53 10.14 29.99
N GLY A 245 28.83 9.42 29.11
CA GLY A 245 29.41 8.87 27.89
C GLY A 245 30.35 7.69 28.14
N THR A 246 30.12 6.92 29.20
CA THR A 246 30.94 5.78 29.63
C THR A 246 30.44 4.43 29.11
N LEU A 247 29.29 4.38 28.42
CA LEU A 247 28.75 3.13 27.89
C LEU A 247 29.75 2.45 26.92
N PRO A 248 29.93 1.12 26.97
CA PRO A 248 31.00 0.42 26.25
C PRO A 248 30.93 0.49 24.72
N HIS A 249 29.72 0.65 24.17
CA HIS A 249 29.51 0.61 22.73
C HIS A 249 28.49 1.65 22.28
N ARG A 250 28.69 2.20 21.08
CA ARG A 250 27.84 3.25 20.50
C ARG A 250 26.36 2.83 20.34
N LYS A 251 26.10 1.53 20.23
CA LYS A 251 24.75 0.94 20.09
C LYS A 251 23.83 1.23 21.28
N TYR A 252 24.39 1.44 22.47
CA TYR A 252 23.62 1.73 23.68
C TYR A 252 23.20 3.20 23.79
N TYR A 253 23.70 4.07 22.92
CA TYR A 253 23.27 5.48 22.89
C TYR A 253 22.11 5.70 21.90
N ASP A 254 22.15 4.98 20.78
CA ASP A 254 21.18 5.06 19.67
C ASP A 254 21.21 3.73 18.90
N LEU A 255 20.25 2.86 19.22
CA LEU A 255 20.12 1.53 18.60
C LEU A 255 19.70 1.65 17.14
N GLU A 256 18.75 2.55 16.83
CA GLU A 256 18.23 2.75 15.48
C GLU A 256 19.33 3.24 14.52
N ALA A 257 20.16 4.19 14.93
CA ALA A 257 21.28 4.66 14.12
C ALA A 257 22.33 3.56 13.92
N TYR A 258 22.56 2.72 14.92
CA TYR A 258 23.49 1.60 14.81
C TYR A 258 22.98 0.54 13.82
N GLU A 259 21.71 0.16 13.89
CA GLU A 259 21.10 -0.78 12.97
C GLU A 259 21.06 -0.23 11.54
N ARG A 260 20.69 1.03 11.37
CA ARG A 260 20.73 1.71 10.06
C ARG A 260 22.14 1.72 9.48
N ALA A 261 23.16 2.01 10.29
CA ALA A 261 24.55 1.97 9.84
C ALA A 261 25.02 0.54 9.51
N LYS A 262 24.59 -0.47 10.28
CA LYS A 262 24.88 -1.88 10.01
C LYS A 262 24.20 -2.35 8.72
N ALA A 263 22.94 -1.98 8.51
CA ALA A 263 22.19 -2.27 7.29
C ALA A 263 22.81 -1.56 6.08
N ALA A 264 23.20 -0.29 6.19
CA ALA A 264 23.89 0.43 5.13
C ALA A 264 25.26 -0.18 4.80
N LYS A 265 26.04 -0.59 5.82
CA LYS A 265 27.30 -1.33 5.61
C LYS A 265 27.07 -2.70 4.99
N ALA A 266 26.01 -3.40 5.37
CA ALA A 266 25.64 -4.68 4.78
C ALA A 266 25.19 -4.52 3.33
N ALA A 267 24.42 -3.47 3.00
CA ALA A 267 24.02 -3.14 1.64
C ALA A 267 25.23 -2.73 0.77
N ALA A 268 26.11 -1.87 1.30
CA ALA A 268 27.34 -1.47 0.61
C ALA A 268 28.34 -2.64 0.44
N LYS A 269 28.34 -3.59 1.39
CA LYS A 269 29.16 -4.81 1.30
C LYS A 269 28.47 -5.89 0.46
N GLY A 270 27.15 -5.84 0.30
CA GLY A 270 26.33 -6.74 -0.51
C GLY A 270 26.62 -6.68 -2.00
N GLU A 271 27.37 -5.68 -2.46
CA GLU A 271 27.90 -5.60 -3.82
C GLU A 271 29.25 -6.35 -3.99
N LYS A 272 29.89 -6.77 -2.90
CA LYS A 272 31.15 -7.53 -2.90
C LYS A 272 31.20 -8.58 -1.80
N VAL A 273 30.39 -9.63 -1.93
CA VAL A 273 30.63 -10.88 -1.19
C VAL A 273 30.75 -12.03 -2.19
N GLY A 274 32.00 -12.43 -2.43
CA GLY A 274 32.34 -13.67 -3.11
C GLY A 274 31.73 -14.91 -2.44
N PRO A 275 31.77 -16.07 -3.11
CA PRO A 275 30.85 -17.17 -2.88
C PRO A 275 31.08 -17.80 -1.50
N LYS A 276 30.25 -17.42 -0.52
CA LYS A 276 30.08 -18.19 0.72
C LYS A 276 28.91 -19.14 0.52
N LYS A 277 29.23 -20.43 0.70
CA LYS A 277 28.38 -21.62 0.54
C LYS A 277 26.91 -21.32 0.88
N LYS A 278 26.10 -21.23 -0.18
CA LYS A 278 24.66 -21.04 -0.12
C LYS A 278 24.01 -22.29 0.48
N THR A 279 23.17 -22.10 1.47
CA THR A 279 22.25 -23.11 2.00
C THR A 279 21.25 -23.46 0.89
N THR A 280 21.22 -24.73 0.48
CA THR A 280 20.49 -25.27 -0.69
C THR A 280 18.98 -25.06 -0.68
N VAL A 281 18.39 -24.71 0.46
CA VAL A 281 16.93 -24.63 0.64
C VAL A 281 16.33 -23.32 0.11
N ASN A 282 17.10 -22.22 0.06
CA ASN A 282 16.59 -20.92 -0.43
C ASN A 282 16.69 -20.76 -1.96
N ASP A 283 17.55 -21.54 -2.62
CA ASP A 283 17.72 -21.48 -4.09
C ASP A 283 16.61 -22.26 -4.85
N GLU A 284 15.94 -23.23 -4.22
CA GLU A 284 14.90 -24.04 -4.88
C GLU A 284 13.56 -23.27 -5.00
N GLU A 285 13.16 -22.58 -3.94
CA GLU A 285 11.91 -21.81 -3.93
C GLU A 285 12.00 -20.58 -4.83
N ALA A 286 13.15 -19.91 -4.87
CA ALA A 286 13.42 -18.81 -5.80
C ALA A 286 13.34 -19.26 -7.27
N ARG A 287 13.95 -20.42 -7.61
CA ARG A 287 13.87 -20.99 -8.97
C ARG A 287 12.45 -21.43 -9.34
N ARG A 288 11.65 -21.87 -8.35
CA ARG A 288 10.24 -22.25 -8.54
C ARG A 288 9.38 -21.02 -8.81
N GLN A 289 9.62 -19.92 -8.10
CA GLN A 289 8.93 -18.64 -8.32
C GLN A 289 9.27 -18.05 -9.69
N GLU A 290 10.56 -18.02 -10.06
CA GLU A 290 11.00 -17.52 -11.38
C GLU A 290 10.33 -18.27 -12.54
N ARG A 291 10.27 -19.61 -12.45
CA ARG A 291 9.58 -20.43 -13.46
C ARG A 291 8.06 -20.22 -13.47
N ALA A 292 7.45 -19.95 -12.32
CA ALA A 292 6.03 -19.62 -12.24
C ALA A 292 5.73 -18.26 -12.87
N GLU A 293 6.58 -17.27 -12.64
CA GLU A 293 6.48 -15.94 -13.24
C GLU A 293 6.70 -15.97 -14.75
N GLU A 294 7.66 -16.76 -15.24
CA GLU A 294 7.88 -16.96 -16.68
C GLU A 294 6.65 -17.58 -17.35
N ARG A 295 6.06 -18.61 -16.72
CA ARG A 295 4.80 -19.22 -17.20
C ARG A 295 3.64 -18.21 -17.20
N GLN A 296 3.55 -17.35 -16.19
CA GLN A 296 2.53 -16.30 -16.13
C GLN A 296 2.73 -15.24 -17.21
N LYS A 297 3.98 -14.83 -17.48
CA LYS A 297 4.32 -13.88 -18.54
C LYS A 297 3.94 -14.44 -19.92
N VAL A 298 4.33 -15.68 -20.21
CA VAL A 298 3.96 -16.36 -21.46
C VAL A 298 2.44 -16.49 -21.61
N ALA A 299 1.73 -16.82 -20.53
CA ALA A 299 0.27 -16.88 -20.56
C ALA A 299 -0.36 -15.49 -20.80
N ALA A 300 0.17 -14.44 -20.18
CA ALA A 300 -0.29 -13.07 -20.38
C ALA A 300 -0.03 -12.57 -21.81
N GLU A 301 1.14 -12.85 -22.36
CA GLU A 301 1.50 -12.50 -23.75
C GLU A 301 0.57 -13.20 -24.75
N ARG A 302 0.30 -14.50 -24.57
CA ARG A 302 -0.68 -15.23 -25.38
C ARG A 302 -2.08 -14.60 -25.32
N MET A 303 -2.51 -14.14 -24.14
CA MET A 303 -3.80 -13.46 -24.00
C MET A 303 -3.83 -12.10 -24.72
N VAL A 304 -2.72 -11.35 -24.68
CA VAL A 304 -2.59 -10.07 -25.39
C VAL A 304 -2.59 -10.29 -26.91
N ASP A 305 -1.90 -11.31 -27.40
CA ASP A 305 -1.86 -11.64 -28.83
C ASP A 305 -3.22 -12.11 -29.34
N ALA A 306 -3.92 -12.97 -28.60
CA ALA A 306 -5.29 -13.37 -28.92
C ALA A 306 -6.26 -12.17 -28.95
N TYR A 307 -6.11 -11.23 -28.01
CA TYR A 307 -6.91 -10.00 -27.99
C TYR A 307 -6.57 -9.08 -29.17
N ARG A 308 -5.29 -9.00 -29.56
CA ARG A 308 -4.83 -8.23 -30.72
C ARG A 308 -5.41 -8.81 -32.01
N GLU A 309 -5.36 -10.13 -32.17
CA GLU A 309 -5.97 -10.81 -33.31
C GLU A 309 -7.48 -10.55 -33.37
N LEU A 310 -8.20 -10.69 -32.25
CA LEU A 310 -9.64 -10.39 -32.20
C LEU A 310 -9.96 -8.90 -32.46
N LYS A 311 -9.03 -7.99 -32.15
CA LYS A 311 -9.23 -6.55 -32.33
C LYS A 311 -8.97 -6.09 -33.76
N TYR A 312 -7.98 -6.65 -34.44
CA TYR A 312 -7.49 -6.13 -35.72
C TYR A 312 -7.73 -7.04 -36.93
N THR A 313 -8.14 -8.29 -36.73
CA THR A 313 -8.50 -9.17 -37.86
C THR A 313 -9.95 -8.95 -38.29
N ASP A 314 -10.22 -9.13 -39.59
CA ASP A 314 -11.58 -9.09 -40.15
C ASP A 314 -12.48 -10.16 -39.53
N LYS A 315 -11.91 -11.34 -39.23
CA LYS A 315 -12.58 -12.41 -38.46
C LYS A 315 -13.03 -11.93 -37.07
N GLY A 316 -12.24 -11.08 -36.42
CA GLY A 316 -12.61 -10.48 -35.14
C GLY A 316 -13.76 -9.48 -35.24
N GLN A 317 -13.89 -8.78 -36.38
CA GLN A 317 -15.05 -7.92 -36.65
C GLN A 317 -16.30 -8.75 -36.95
N GLU A 318 -16.18 -9.82 -37.73
CA GLU A 318 -17.27 -10.76 -38.01
C GLU A 318 -17.79 -11.43 -36.72
N MET A 319 -16.88 -11.87 -35.83
CA MET A 319 -17.26 -12.42 -34.52
C MET A 319 -18.03 -11.42 -33.66
N LYS A 320 -17.61 -10.15 -33.64
CA LYS A 320 -18.34 -9.08 -32.93
C LYS A 320 -19.71 -8.82 -33.54
N GLN A 321 -19.83 -8.87 -34.87
CA GLN A 321 -21.11 -8.72 -35.56
C GLN A 321 -22.06 -9.89 -35.25
N GLN A 322 -21.54 -11.13 -35.26
CA GLN A 322 -22.31 -12.30 -34.86
C GLN A 322 -22.77 -12.23 -33.40
N GLU A 323 -21.89 -11.76 -32.49
CA GLU A 323 -22.22 -11.59 -31.07
C GLU A 323 -23.27 -10.47 -30.87
N MET A 324 -23.16 -9.37 -31.60
CA MET A 324 -24.20 -8.32 -31.64
C MET A 324 -25.54 -8.85 -32.15
N LEU A 325 -25.55 -9.65 -33.21
CA LEU A 325 -26.77 -10.27 -33.74
C LEU A 325 -27.39 -11.26 -32.74
N ARG A 326 -26.56 -12.03 -32.01
CA ARG A 326 -27.02 -12.89 -30.90
C ARG A 326 -27.62 -12.06 -29.76
N ALA A 327 -26.98 -10.95 -29.39
CA ALA A 327 -27.49 -10.06 -28.35
C ALA A 327 -28.82 -9.41 -28.75
N GLN A 328 -28.95 -8.95 -30.00
CA GLN A 328 -30.20 -8.41 -30.55
C GLN A 328 -31.31 -9.47 -30.61
N MET A 329 -30.98 -10.71 -30.98
CA MET A 329 -31.92 -11.83 -30.94
C MET A 329 -32.38 -12.13 -29.50
N ALA A 330 -31.47 -12.13 -28.53
CA ALA A 330 -31.81 -12.34 -27.12
C ALA A 330 -32.71 -11.21 -26.59
N LEU A 331 -32.46 -9.96 -27.00
CA LEU A 331 -33.33 -8.83 -26.68
C LEU A 331 -34.72 -9.00 -27.31
N ALA A 332 -34.81 -9.40 -28.58
CA ALA A 332 -36.08 -9.63 -29.27
C ALA A 332 -36.92 -10.75 -28.63
N TYR A 333 -36.28 -11.83 -28.18
CA TYR A 333 -36.95 -12.86 -27.38
C TYR A 333 -37.43 -12.32 -26.03
N LYS A 334 -36.65 -11.43 -25.40
CA LYS A 334 -36.99 -10.80 -24.12
C LYS A 334 -38.12 -9.77 -24.24
N THR A 335 -38.25 -9.10 -25.38
CA THR A 335 -39.33 -8.13 -25.66
C THR A 335 -40.58 -8.76 -26.27
N GLY A 336 -40.55 -10.06 -26.60
CA GLY A 336 -41.70 -10.80 -27.14
C GLY A 336 -41.85 -10.73 -28.67
N ASP A 337 -40.91 -10.12 -29.39
CA ASP A 337 -40.92 -10.02 -30.85
C ASP A 337 -40.28 -11.27 -31.50
N VAL A 338 -41.05 -12.36 -31.49
CA VAL A 338 -40.61 -13.70 -31.96
C VAL A 338 -40.23 -13.71 -33.46
N THR A 339 -40.90 -12.89 -34.28
CA THR A 339 -40.64 -12.80 -35.73
C THR A 339 -39.29 -12.15 -36.04
N LEU A 340 -38.93 -11.11 -35.29
CA LEU A 340 -37.64 -10.43 -35.40
C LEU A 340 -36.51 -11.36 -34.94
N ALA A 341 -36.70 -12.06 -33.83
CA ALA A 341 -35.74 -13.03 -33.32
C ALA A 341 -35.45 -14.15 -34.33
N HIS A 342 -36.48 -14.71 -34.98
CA HIS A 342 -36.31 -15.75 -36.00
C HIS A 342 -35.61 -15.23 -37.28
N LYS A 343 -35.87 -13.98 -37.66
CA LYS A 343 -35.18 -13.32 -38.80
C LYS A 343 -33.69 -13.09 -38.51
N MET A 344 -33.33 -12.73 -37.28
CA MET A 344 -31.93 -12.60 -36.86
C MET A 344 -31.25 -13.97 -36.74
N GLN A 345 -31.97 -15.00 -36.30
CA GLN A 345 -31.49 -16.38 -36.26
C GLN A 345 -31.19 -16.93 -37.67
N ALA A 346 -32.03 -16.63 -38.66
CA ALA A 346 -31.79 -17.03 -40.06
C ALA A 346 -30.51 -16.40 -40.64
N ARG A 347 -30.18 -15.16 -40.24
CA ARG A 347 -28.95 -14.47 -40.64
C ARG A 347 -27.70 -14.96 -39.90
N LEU A 348 -27.86 -15.61 -38.75
CA LEU A 348 -26.76 -16.12 -37.93
C LEU A 348 -26.34 -17.55 -38.33
N LYS A 349 -27.19 -18.30 -39.04
CA LYS A 349 -26.85 -19.64 -39.53
C LYS A 349 -25.75 -19.53 -40.59
N PRO A 350 -24.67 -20.32 -40.50
CA PRO A 350 -23.66 -20.38 -41.55
C PRO A 350 -24.29 -20.93 -42.83
N ASP A 351 -23.90 -20.40 -43.99
CA ASP A 351 -24.31 -20.95 -45.30
C ASP A 351 -23.84 -22.41 -45.37
N GLU A 352 -24.81 -23.33 -45.49
CA GLU A 352 -24.51 -24.75 -45.65
C GLU A 352 -23.70 -24.94 -46.95
N PRO A 353 -22.59 -25.70 -46.93
CA PRO A 353 -21.86 -25.99 -48.14
C PRO A 353 -22.77 -26.79 -49.08
N LYS A 354 -23.12 -26.16 -50.20
CA LYS A 354 -23.97 -26.70 -51.28
C LYS A 354 -23.50 -28.13 -51.62
N PRO A 355 -24.36 -29.17 -51.53
CA PRO A 355 -23.93 -30.53 -51.82
C PRO A 355 -23.48 -30.59 -53.27
N ALA A 356 -22.21 -30.94 -53.49
CA ALA A 356 -21.66 -31.18 -54.81
C ALA A 356 -22.38 -32.39 -55.42
N TYR A 357 -23.31 -32.14 -56.35
CA TYR A 357 -23.92 -33.19 -57.15
C TYR A 357 -22.82 -33.88 -57.96
N LYS A 358 -22.51 -35.14 -57.61
CA LYS A 358 -21.73 -36.04 -58.46
C LYS A 358 -22.58 -36.35 -59.69
N LYS A 359 -22.08 -35.98 -60.87
CA LYS A 359 -22.56 -36.47 -62.16
C LYS A 359 -22.11 -37.90 -62.39
#